data_AF-A0A7S2IX88-F1
#
_entry.id   AF-A0A7S2IX88-F1
#
_cell.length_a   1.000
_cell.length_b   1.000
_cell.length_c   1.000
_cell.angle_alpha   90.00
_cell.angle_beta   90.00
_cell.angle_gamma   90.00
#
_symmetry.space_group_name_H-M   'P 1'
#
loop_
_entity.id
_entity.type
_entity.pdbx_description
1 polymer ?
#
loop_
_entity_poly.entity_id
_entity_poly.type
_entity_poly.pdbx_seq_one_letter_code
_entity_poly.pdbx_strand_id
1 'polypeptide(L)'
;GVRVRDADVGTFHEVCPQGSLTWEGLGTENETLDELDVLLTGGRLSPVAKETVQTAYERAPEWERLRAAQQAVVMTAEFNTLGAPLPQPVPRNLATAAQGTAQRPYKAALMIFLSGGADT
;
A
#
# COMPACT_ATOMS: atom_id res chain seq x y z
N GLY A 1 -15.84 -17.40 14.96
CA GLY A 1 -14.97 -16.28 15.30
C GLY A 1 -13.87 -16.73 16.24
N VAL A 2 -13.12 -15.78 16.82
CA VAL A 2 -12.13 -16.09 17.86
C VAL A 2 -12.81 -15.95 19.22
N ARG A 3 -12.69 -16.96 20.10
CA ARG A 3 -13.19 -16.85 21.48
C ARG A 3 -12.12 -16.21 22.34
N VAL A 4 -12.41 -15.02 22.83
CA VAL A 4 -11.51 -14.28 23.73
C VAL A 4 -12.14 -14.24 25.11
N ARG A 5 -11.33 -14.44 26.15
CA ARG A 5 -11.78 -14.40 27.54
C ARG A 5 -11.56 -12.99 28.07
N ASP A 6 -12.61 -12.37 28.58
CA ASP A 6 -12.49 -11.09 29.27
C ASP A 6 -11.83 -11.33 30.63
N ALA A 7 -10.72 -10.62 30.89
CA ALA A 7 -9.91 -10.82 32.08
C ALA A 7 -10.62 -10.34 33.36
N ASP A 8 -11.54 -9.38 33.25
CA ASP A 8 -12.20 -8.75 34.40
C ASP A 8 -13.50 -9.46 34.80
N VAL A 9 -14.22 -10.03 33.82
CA VAL A 9 -15.54 -10.63 34.03
C VAL A 9 -15.51 -12.16 33.92
N GLY A 10 -14.42 -12.74 33.38
CA GLY A 10 -14.24 -14.18 33.22
C GLY A 10 -15.14 -14.82 32.17
N THR A 11 -15.96 -14.03 31.47
CA THR A 11 -16.85 -14.45 30.38
C THR A 11 -16.11 -14.53 29.05
N PHE A 12 -16.50 -15.51 28.25
CA PHE A 12 -16.00 -15.66 26.88
C PHE A 12 -16.92 -14.93 25.91
N HIS A 13 -16.33 -14.08 25.08
CA HIS A 13 -17.05 -13.42 23.99
C HIS A 13 -16.50 -13.89 22.65
N GLU A 14 -17.40 -14.13 21.71
CA GLU A 14 -17.04 -14.46 20.34
C GLU A 14 -16.83 -13.14 19.58
N VAL A 15 -15.58 -12.84 19.25
CA VAL A 15 -15.26 -11.71 18.39
C VAL A 15 -15.18 -12.17 16.95
N CYS A 16 -15.75 -11.38 16.05
CA CYS A 16 -15.53 -11.54 14.62
C CYS A 16 -14.02 -11.53 14.37
N PRO A 17 -13.48 -12.50 13.62
CA PRO A 17 -12.09 -12.41 13.19
C PRO A 17 -11.98 -11.14 12.35
N GLN A 18 -11.24 -10.16 12.84
CA GLN A 18 -10.80 -9.03 12.05
C GLN A 18 -10.06 -9.66 10.85
N GLY A 19 -10.63 -9.56 9.65
CA GLY A 19 -10.20 -10.36 8.50
C GLY A 19 -8.68 -10.32 8.33
N SER A 20 -8.05 -11.47 8.05
CA SER A 20 -6.62 -11.52 7.73
C SER A 20 -6.45 -11.36 6.23
N LEU A 21 -5.76 -10.30 5.81
CA LEU A 21 -5.27 -10.18 4.44
C LEU A 21 -3.86 -10.79 4.42
N THR A 22 -3.78 -12.07 4.06
CA THR A 22 -2.52 -12.78 3.90
C THR A 22 -2.23 -12.89 2.41
N TRP A 23 -1.05 -12.43 1.99
CA TRP A 23 -0.58 -12.61 0.62
C TRP A 23 -0.21 -14.09 0.42
N GLU A 24 -0.93 -14.79 -0.45
CA GLU A 24 -0.70 -16.22 -0.73
C GLU A 24 0.33 -16.46 -1.85
N GLY A 25 0.90 -15.40 -2.41
CA GLY A 25 1.76 -15.46 -3.58
C GLY A 25 0.97 -15.64 -4.88
N LEU A 26 1.52 -15.13 -5.98
CA LEU A 26 1.06 -15.50 -7.32
C LEU A 26 1.97 -16.62 -7.81
N GLY A 27 1.36 -17.69 -8.31
CA GLY A 27 2.00 -19.02 -8.42
C GLY A 27 3.31 -19.06 -9.19
N THR A 28 3.58 -18.13 -10.10
CA THR A 28 4.84 -18.03 -10.82
C THR A 28 5.73 -16.89 -10.33
N GLU A 29 7.04 -17.05 -10.51
CA GLU A 29 8.04 -16.02 -10.20
C GLU A 29 7.73 -14.68 -10.89
N ASN A 30 7.45 -14.71 -12.20
CA ASN A 30 7.17 -13.49 -12.95
C ASN A 30 5.94 -12.76 -12.42
N GLU A 31 4.87 -13.49 -12.09
CA GLU A 31 3.67 -12.87 -11.52
C GLU A 31 3.96 -12.24 -10.15
N THR A 32 4.76 -12.93 -9.31
CA THR A 32 5.18 -12.39 -8.01
C THR A 32 6.00 -11.10 -8.18
N LEU A 33 6.96 -11.08 -9.12
CA LEU A 33 7.80 -9.90 -9.37
C LEU A 33 7.03 -8.73 -9.99
N ASP A 34 6.09 -9.01 -10.89
CA ASP A 34 5.21 -7.98 -11.46
C ASP A 34 4.25 -7.40 -10.42
N GLU A 35 3.75 -8.22 -9.50
CA GLU A 35 2.93 -7.73 -8.39
C GLU A 35 3.75 -6.87 -7.42
N LEU A 36 4.99 -7.25 -7.10
CA LEU A 36 5.90 -6.42 -6.30
C LEU A 36 6.19 -5.07 -6.97
N ASP A 37 6.38 -5.05 -8.29
CA ASP A 37 6.54 -3.82 -9.07
C ASP A 37 5.31 -2.90 -8.91
N VAL A 38 4.11 -3.45 -9.04
CA VAL A 38 2.86 -2.71 -8.84
C VAL A 38 2.70 -2.21 -7.41
N LEU A 39 2.90 -3.08 -6.41
CA LEU A 39 2.66 -2.75 -5.01
C LEU A 39 3.65 -1.74 -4.45
N LEU A 40 4.92 -1.83 -4.85
CA LEU A 40 6.00 -1.04 -4.25
C LEU A 40 6.41 0.16 -5.11
N THR A 41 6.20 0.10 -6.42
CA THR A 41 6.56 1.21 -7.32
C THR A 41 5.42 1.67 -8.20
N GLY A 42 4.22 1.08 -8.11
CA GLY A 42 3.11 1.43 -8.98
C GLY A 42 3.33 1.02 -10.45
N GLY A 43 4.14 -0.02 -10.69
CA GLY A 43 4.42 -0.55 -12.03
C GLY A 43 5.45 0.25 -12.81
N ARG A 44 6.37 0.93 -12.11
CA ARG A 44 7.35 1.87 -12.71
C ARG A 44 8.75 1.29 -12.80
N LEU A 45 8.99 0.10 -12.26
CA LEU A 45 10.32 -0.47 -12.19
C LEU A 45 10.93 -0.59 -13.60
N SER A 46 12.07 0.07 -13.82
CA SER A 46 12.75 0.05 -15.13
C SER A 46 13.23 -1.37 -15.49
N PRO A 47 13.48 -1.68 -16.78
CA PRO A 47 13.94 -3.02 -17.18
C PRO A 47 15.23 -3.47 -16.47
N VAL A 48 16.16 -2.54 -16.25
CA VAL A 48 17.44 -2.81 -15.54
C VAL A 48 17.19 -3.11 -14.06
N ALA A 49 16.28 -2.35 -13.43
CA ALA A 49 15.90 -2.60 -12.05
C ALA A 49 15.14 -3.92 -11.90
N LYS A 50 14.25 -4.27 -12.85
CA LYS A 50 13.56 -5.57 -12.90
C LYS A 50 14.54 -6.73 -12.96
N GLU A 51 15.56 -6.66 -13.83
CA GLU A 51 16.60 -7.68 -13.93
C GLU A 51 17.39 -7.84 -12.62
N THR A 52 17.67 -6.72 -11.95
CA THR A 52 18.36 -6.73 -10.64
C THR A 52 17.51 -7.40 -9.56
N VAL A 53 16.21 -7.12 -9.53
CA VAL A 53 15.26 -7.72 -8.58
C VAL A 53 15.07 -9.21 -8.85
N GLN A 54 14.93 -9.60 -10.12
CA GLN A 54 14.85 -11.00 -10.53
C GLN A 54 16.11 -11.76 -10.12
N THR A 55 17.28 -11.20 -10.38
CA THR A 55 18.56 -11.80 -9.95
C THR A 55 18.63 -11.98 -8.43
N ALA A 56 18.12 -11.01 -7.65
CA ALA A 56 18.07 -11.12 -6.19
C ALA A 56 17.10 -12.21 -5.72
N TYR A 57 15.96 -12.36 -6.40
CA TYR A 57 14.96 -13.39 -6.14
C TYR A 57 15.51 -14.80 -6.43
N GLU A 58 16.13 -15.01 -7.60
CA GLU A 58 16.66 -16.31 -8.02
C GLU A 58 17.82 -16.80 -7.15
N ARG A 59 18.70 -15.88 -6.72
CA ARG A 59 19.88 -16.20 -5.90
C ARG A 59 19.56 -16.48 -4.44
N ALA A 60 18.42 -16.02 -3.95
CA ALA A 60 18.02 -16.22 -2.58
C ALA A 60 17.49 -17.65 -2.34
N PRO A 61 17.68 -18.20 -1.12
CA PRO A 61 16.98 -19.41 -0.69
C PRO A 61 15.46 -19.24 -0.83
N GLU A 62 14.74 -20.32 -1.15
CA GLU A 62 13.29 -20.30 -1.42
C GLU A 62 12.48 -19.53 -0.37
N TRP A 63 12.80 -19.74 0.90
CA TRP A 63 12.15 -19.11 2.05
C TRP A 63 12.48 -17.62 2.26
N GLU A 64 13.50 -17.08 1.57
CA GLU A 64 13.90 -15.68 1.61
C GLU A 64 13.63 -14.92 0.31
N ARG A 65 13.26 -15.59 -0.79
CA ARG A 65 13.17 -14.97 -2.12
C ARG A 65 12.30 -13.73 -2.15
N LEU A 66 11.13 -13.80 -1.51
CA LEU A 66 10.23 -12.65 -1.41
C LEU A 66 10.90 -11.47 -0.68
N ARG A 67 11.56 -11.75 0.45
CA ARG A 67 12.27 -10.72 1.22
C ARG A 67 13.42 -10.12 0.40
N ALA A 68 14.19 -10.95 -0.29
CA ALA A 68 15.30 -10.50 -1.12
C ALA A 68 14.83 -9.61 -2.28
N ALA A 69 13.74 -10.00 -2.96
CA ALA A 69 13.13 -9.17 -3.99
C ALA A 69 12.60 -7.85 -3.43
N GLN A 70 11.89 -7.87 -2.30
CA GLN A 70 11.40 -6.66 -1.63
C GLN A 70 12.57 -5.73 -1.25
N GLN A 71 13.64 -6.27 -0.69
CA GLN A 71 14.84 -5.48 -0.35
C GLN A 71 15.46 -4.86 -1.60
N ALA A 72 15.58 -5.62 -2.68
CA ALA A 72 16.10 -5.12 -3.95
C ALA A 72 15.23 -3.98 -4.49
N VAL A 73 13.89 -4.12 -4.48
CA VAL A 73 12.95 -3.07 -4.91
C VAL A 73 13.08 -1.81 -4.05
N VAL A 74 13.21 -1.96 -2.73
CA VAL A 74 13.37 -0.80 -1.81
C VAL A 74 14.66 -0.03 -2.06
N MET A 75 15.68 -0.65 -2.65
CA MET A 75 16.94 0.02 -3.01
C MET A 75 16.91 0.71 -4.38
N THR A 76 15.83 0.58 -5.15
CA THR A 76 15.74 1.20 -6.49
C THR A 76 15.36 2.67 -6.42
N ALA A 77 15.70 3.42 -7.48
CA ALA A 77 15.34 4.83 -7.56
C ALA A 77 13.81 5.03 -7.66
N GLU A 78 13.10 4.08 -8.28
CA GLU A 78 11.67 4.10 -8.52
C GLU A 78 10.83 3.96 -7.24
N PHE A 79 11.39 3.30 -6.22
CA PHE A 79 10.82 3.23 -4.87
C PHE A 79 11.14 4.49 -4.06
N ASN A 80 12.39 4.96 -4.12
CA ASN A 80 12.87 6.08 -3.29
C ASN A 80 12.50 7.47 -3.82
N THR A 81 11.96 7.55 -5.03
CA THR A 81 11.52 8.80 -5.63
C THR A 81 10.06 8.69 -6.03
N LEU A 82 9.32 9.80 -5.91
CA LEU A 82 7.95 9.88 -6.41
C LEU A 82 7.87 9.71 -7.94
N GLY A 83 9.01 9.74 -8.63
CA GLY A 83 9.11 9.71 -10.09
C GLY A 83 8.33 10.84 -10.77
N ALA A 84 8.27 10.80 -12.09
CA ALA A 84 7.14 11.38 -12.79
C ALA A 84 6.00 10.35 -12.71
N PRO A 85 4.80 10.69 -12.20
CA PRO A 85 3.68 9.77 -12.27
C PRO A 85 3.46 9.38 -13.73
N LEU A 86 3.28 8.07 -13.99
CA LEU A 86 2.96 7.60 -15.33
C LEU A 86 1.77 8.42 -15.85
N PRO A 87 1.87 9.06 -17.04
CA PRO A 87 0.79 9.85 -17.57
C PRO A 87 -0.42 8.93 -17.74
N GLN A 88 -1.48 9.18 -16.97
CA GLN A 88 -2.74 8.53 -17.26
C GLN A 88 -3.21 9.02 -18.64
N PRO A 89 -3.62 8.11 -19.55
CA PRO A 89 -4.05 8.50 -20.89
C PRO A 89 -5.28 9.42 -20.85
N VAL A 90 -5.99 9.43 -19.72
CA VAL A 90 -7.12 10.30 -19.47
C VAL A 90 -6.65 11.45 -18.57
N PRO A 91 -6.74 12.71 -19.03
CA PRO A 91 -6.59 13.85 -18.15
C PRO A 91 -7.53 13.68 -16.96
N ARG A 92 -7.06 13.99 -15.75
CA ARG A 92 -7.97 14.08 -14.59
C ARG A 92 -9.12 14.99 -15.00
N ASN A 93 -10.35 14.48 -14.97
CA ASN A 93 -11.53 15.32 -15.09
C ASN A 93 -11.44 16.37 -13.99
N LEU A 94 -11.04 17.58 -14.35
CA LEU A 94 -11.21 18.72 -13.46
C LEU A 94 -12.70 18.76 -13.20
N ALA A 95 -13.11 18.55 -11.94
CA ALA A 95 -14.50 18.69 -11.58
C ALA A 95 -14.93 20.07 -12.08
N THR A 96 -15.82 20.10 -13.08
CA THR A 96 -16.51 21.31 -13.48
C THR A 96 -17.05 21.89 -12.19
N ALA A 97 -16.64 23.11 -11.83
CA ALA A 97 -17.06 23.75 -10.59
C ALA A 97 -18.55 23.46 -10.39
N ALA A 98 -18.87 22.68 -9.36
CA ALA A 98 -20.20 22.13 -9.19
C ALA A 98 -21.18 23.31 -9.27
N GLN A 99 -22.02 23.33 -10.30
CA GLN A 99 -23.12 24.28 -10.35
C GLN A 99 -23.90 24.06 -9.07
N GLY A 100 -23.94 25.09 -8.23
CA GLY A 100 -24.28 25.00 -6.81
C GLY A 100 -25.45 24.07 -6.56
N THR A 101 -25.15 22.88 -6.04
CA THR A 101 -26.19 21.98 -5.56
C THR A 101 -26.82 22.65 -4.35
N ALA A 102 -28.16 22.75 -4.35
CA ALA A 102 -28.94 23.31 -3.26
C ALA A 102 -28.37 22.84 -1.90
N GLN A 103 -28.14 23.78 -0.97
CA GLN A 103 -27.50 23.52 0.31
C GLN A 103 -28.14 22.32 1.00
N ARG A 104 -27.45 21.18 0.96
CA ARG A 104 -27.83 19.98 1.71
C ARG A 104 -27.09 20.00 3.04
N PRO A 105 -27.70 19.52 4.13
CA PRO A 105 -26.97 19.33 5.38
C PRO A 105 -25.81 18.37 5.12
N TYR A 106 -24.58 18.80 5.43
CA TYR A 106 -23.39 17.99 5.26
C TYR A 106 -22.71 17.79 6.61
N LYS A 107 -22.12 16.61 6.80
CA LYS A 107 -21.24 16.30 7.92
C LYS A 107 -19.80 16.34 7.39
N ALA A 108 -19.00 17.27 7.88
CA ALA A 108 -17.59 17.41 7.50
C ALA A 108 -16.68 17.00 8.65
N ALA A 109 -15.58 16.33 8.31
CA ALA A 109 -14.44 16.16 9.19
C ALA A 109 -13.37 17.18 8.78
N LEU A 110 -12.97 18.04 9.71
CA LEU A 110 -11.91 19.03 9.52
C LEU A 110 -10.66 18.53 10.23
N MET A 111 -9.58 18.34 9.48
CA MET A 111 -8.27 17.97 10.02
C MET A 111 -7.35 19.18 9.91
N ILE A 112 -7.15 19.87 11.02
CA ILE A 112 -6.31 21.06 11.10
C ILE A 112 -4.96 20.62 11.65
N PHE A 113 -3.91 20.81 10.87
CA PHE A 113 -2.55 20.69 11.35
C PHE A 113 -2.08 22.05 11.86
N LEU A 114 -1.94 22.17 13.17
CA LEU A 114 -1.30 23.32 13.79
C LEU A 114 0.18 22.99 13.96
N SER A 115 1.05 23.78 13.34
CA SER A 115 2.51 23.57 13.32
C SER A 115 3.20 23.76 14.67
N GLY A 116 2.44 24.01 15.75
CA GLY A 116 2.96 24.32 17.08
C GLY A 116 3.66 25.68 17.12
N GLY A 117 3.12 26.61 17.89
CA GLY A 117 3.82 27.80 18.36
C GLY A 117 3.49 27.96 19.83
N ALA A 118 4.51 28.11 20.68
CA ALA A 118 4.29 28.32 22.11
C ALA A 118 3.58 29.67 22.32
N ASP A 119 2.47 29.67 23.07
CA ASP A 119 1.94 30.89 23.69
C ASP A 119 2.99 31.38 24.71
N THR A 120 3.76 32.39 24.33
CA THR A 120 4.51 33.27 25.24
C THR A 120 4.50 34.69 24.73
#